data_AF-A0A3P7W762-F1
#
_entry.id   AF-A0A3P7W762-F1
#
_cell.length_a   1.000
_cell.length_b   1.000
_cell.length_c   1.000
_cell.angle_alpha   90.00
_cell.angle_beta   90.00
_cell.angle_gamma   90.00
#
_symmetry.space_group_name_H-M   'P 1'
#
loop_
_entity.id
_entity.type
_entity.pdbx_description
1 polymer ?
#
loop_
_entity_poly.entity_id
_entity_poly.type
_entity_poly.pdbx_seq_one_letter_code
_entity_poly.pdbx_strand_id
1 'polypeptide(L)' 'MILTGKVQINEEDIPKKAAYYVQQNDIIDIWKQPVEGNTKFAEVHRIEIINYILTDQGYDINLKSWKDFYVQNWRDKN' A
#
# COMPACT_ATOMS: atom_id res chain seq x y z
N MET A 1 10.48 5.43 -0.51
CA MET A 1 9.06 5.01 -0.47
C MET A 1 8.91 3.60 0.09
N ILE A 2 9.42 2.55 -0.55
CA ILE A 2 9.38 1.17 0.02
C ILE A 2 10.44 1.01 1.13
N LEU A 3 11.68 1.47 0.89
CA LEU A 3 12.79 1.36 1.84
C LEU A 3 12.61 2.16 3.15
N THR A 4 11.60 3.03 3.21
CA THR A 4 11.29 3.85 4.40
C THR A 4 10.28 3.17 5.34
N GLY A 5 9.84 1.93 5.05
CA GLY A 5 8.81 1.24 5.84
C GLY A 5 7.45 1.93 5.82
N LYS A 6 7.19 2.71 4.76
CA LYS A 6 5.92 3.44 4.54
C LYS A 6 4.96 2.67 3.64
N VAL A 7 5.34 1.48 3.17
CA VAL A 7 4.53 0.66 2.28
C VAL A 7 4.29 -0.67 2.97
N GLN A 8 3.03 -1.07 3.05
CA GLN A 8 2.58 -2.37 3.51
C GLN A 8 1.82 -3.03 2.35
N ILE A 9 1.98 -4.34 2.16
CA ILE A 9 1.23 -5.10 1.15
C ILE A 9 0.48 -6.21 1.86
N ASN A 10 -0.82 -6.32 1.61
CA ASN A 10 -1.68 -7.35 2.17
C ASN A 10 -1.60 -7.43 3.70
N GLU A 11 -1.50 -6.28 4.37
CA GLU A 11 -1.31 -6.15 5.82
C GLU A 11 0.00 -6.77 6.36
N GLU A 12 0.92 -7.15 5.48
CA GLU A 12 2.25 -7.64 5.83
C GLU A 12 3.30 -6.55 5.66
N ASP A 13 4.17 -6.43 6.67
CA ASP A 13 5.40 -5.66 6.54
C ASP A 13 6.27 -6.33 5.47
N ILE A 14 6.40 -5.68 4.31
CA ILE A 14 7.32 -6.18 3.29
C ILE A 14 8.73 -6.08 3.89
N PRO A 15 9.51 -7.17 3.98
CA PRO A 15 10.93 -7.07 4.28
C PRO A 15 11.53 -6.07 3.29
N LYS A 16 12.51 -5.25 3.73
CA LYS A 16 13.14 -4.13 2.98
C LYS A 16 13.73 -4.56 1.62
N LYS A 17 12.90 -5.02 0.71
CA LYS A 17 13.19 -5.41 -0.66
C LYS A 17 12.96 -4.17 -1.50
N ALA A 18 13.90 -3.89 -2.38
CA ALA A 18 13.83 -2.72 -3.25
C ALA A 18 12.66 -2.81 -4.26
N ALA A 19 12.14 -4.00 -4.51
CA ALA A 19 11.07 -4.27 -5.45
C ALA A 19 10.15 -5.40 -4.95
N TYR A 20 8.92 -5.38 -5.45
CA TYR A 20 7.89 -6.40 -5.23
C TYR A 20 7.10 -6.59 -6.52
N TYR A 21 6.84 -7.85 -6.90
CA TYR A 21 6.03 -8.19 -8.07
C TYR A 21 4.55 -8.19 -7.67
N VAL A 22 3.84 -7.13 -8.05
CA VAL A 22 2.41 -7.01 -7.79
C VAL A 22 1.62 -8.14 -8.43
N GLN A 23 0.70 -8.70 -7.66
CA GLN A 23 -0.23 -9.75 -8.02
C GLN A 23 -1.64 -9.19 -8.10
N GLN A 24 -2.51 -9.95 -8.77
CA GLN A 24 -3.93 -9.66 -8.73
C GLN A 24 -4.47 -9.81 -7.30
N ASN A 25 -5.36 -8.89 -6.90
CA ASN A 25 -5.94 -8.75 -5.56
C ASN A 25 -4.98 -8.24 -4.48
N ASP A 26 -3.76 -7.81 -4.84
CA ASP A 26 -2.91 -7.15 -3.87
C ASP A 26 -3.52 -5.84 -3.37
N ILE A 27 -3.45 -5.64 -2.07
CA ILE A 27 -3.78 -4.40 -1.39
C ILE A 27 -2.47 -3.75 -0.96
N ILE A 28 -2.17 -2.59 -1.51
CA ILE A 28 -0.96 -1.82 -1.24
C ILE A 28 -1.37 -0.57 -0.46
N ASP A 29 -0.86 -0.43 0.76
CA ASP A 29 -1.08 0.75 1.58
C ASP A 29 0.19 1.58 1.68
N ILE A 30 0.09 2.86 1.31
CA ILE A 30 1.17 3.83 1.43
C ILE A 30 0.85 4.78 2.58
N TRP A 31 1.60 4.65 3.67
CA TRP A 31 1.48 5.47 4.87
C TRP A 31 1.69 6.96 4.59
N LYS A 32 0.74 7.80 5.05
CA LYS A 32 0.84 9.26 5.00
C LYS A 32 1.19 9.87 6.35
N GLN A 33 0.31 9.67 7.34
CA GLN A 33 0.38 10.29 8.66
C GLN A 33 -0.49 9.52 9.68
N PRO A 34 -0.25 9.64 11.00
CA PRO A 34 -1.20 9.16 11.99
C PRO A 34 -2.47 10.01 11.95
N VAL A 35 -3.62 9.41 12.33
CA VAL A 35 -4.87 10.16 12.46
C VAL A 35 -4.77 11.15 13.62
N GLU A 36 -5.22 12.39 13.40
CA GLU A 36 -5.21 13.43 14.42
C GLU A 36 -6.06 13.00 15.63
N GLY A 37 -5.49 13.13 16.83
CA GLY A 37 -6.15 12.73 18.08
C GLY A 37 -6.21 11.21 18.33
N ASN A 38 -5.81 10.36 17.38
CA ASN A 38 -5.73 8.91 17.59
C ASN A 38 -4.60 8.25 16.80
N THR A 39 -3.41 8.19 17.40
CA THR A 39 -2.19 7.64 16.76
C THR A 39 -2.25 6.14 16.48
N LYS A 40 -3.25 5.42 17.01
CA LYS A 40 -3.46 3.98 16.72
C LYS A 40 -3.90 3.73 15.28
N PHE A 41 -4.43 4.74 14.60
CA PHE A 41 -4.82 4.67 13.20
C PHE A 41 -3.90 5.54 12.34
N ALA A 42 -3.75 5.16 11.08
CA ALA A 42 -3.02 5.90 10.08
C ALA A 42 -3.91 6.22 8.89
N GLU A 43 -3.69 7.40 8.32
CA GLU A 43 -4.14 7.75 6.98
C GLU A 43 -3.17 7.19 5.96
N VAL A 44 -3.72 6.50 4.95
CA VAL A 44 -2.96 5.87 3.88
C VAL A 44 -3.57 6.18 2.52
N HIS A 45 -2.73 6.11 1.49
CA HIS A 45 -3.21 5.90 0.14
C HIS A 45 -3.28 4.39 -0.12
N ARG A 46 -4.50 3.86 -0.23
CA ARG A 46 -4.75 2.44 -0.52
C ARG A 46 -4.91 2.23 -2.02
N ILE A 47 -4.23 1.23 -2.57
CA ILE A 47 -4.32 0.78 -3.95
C ILE A 47 -4.67 -0.70 -3.95
N GLU A 48 -5.72 -1.10 -4.66
CA GLU A 48 -6.15 -2.49 -4.82
C GLU A 48 -5.99 -2.88 -6.29
N ILE A 49 -5.17 -3.88 -6.58
CA ILE A 49 -4.95 -4.38 -7.95
C ILE A 49 -6.11 -5.29 -8.35
N ILE A 50 -6.88 -4.91 -9.37
CA ILE A 50 -8.03 -5.69 -9.83
C ILE A 50 -7.63 -6.73 -10.86
N ASN A 51 -6.83 -6.33 -11.84
CA ASN A 51 -6.18 -7.21 -12.82
C ASN A 51 -5.12 -6.42 -13.60
N TYR A 52 -4.32 -7.14 -14.38
CA TYR A 52 -3.42 -6.56 -15.37
C TYR A 52 -3.30 -7.46 -16.59
N ILE A 53 -3.00 -6.86 -17.74
CA ILE A 53 -2.74 -7.58 -19.00
C ILE A 53 -1.40 -7.06 -19.54
N LEU A 54 -0.54 -7.99 -19.97
CA LEU A 54 0.68 -7.64 -20.69
C LEU A 54 0.34 -7.38 -22.16
N THR A 55 0.64 -6.19 -22.63
CA THR A 55 0.48 -5.74 -24.02
C THR A 55 1.86 -5.48 -24.64
N ASP A 56 1.90 -5.25 -25.95
CA ASP A 56 3.14 -4.88 -26.65
C ASP A 56 3.75 -3.56 -26.16
N GLN A 57 2.99 -2.75 -25.41
CA GLN A 57 3.43 -1.47 -24.84
C GLN A 57 3.75 -1.55 -23.34
N GLY A 58 3.59 -2.71 -22.71
CA GLY A 58 3.82 -2.92 -21.28
C GLY A 58 2.58 -3.43 -20.55
N TYR A 59 2.38 -3.03 -19.30
CA TYR A 59 1.24 -3.51 -18.51
C TYR A 59 0.10 -2.50 -18.53
N ASP A 60 -1.08 -2.97 -18.95
CA ASP A 60 -2.34 -2.28 -18.68
C ASP A 60 -2.88 -2.81 -17.35
N ILE A 61 -2.96 -1.94 -16.34
CA ILE A 61 -3.33 -2.30 -14.97
C ILE A 61 -4.65 -1.64 -14.60
N ASN A 62 -5.64 -2.45 -14.22
CA ASN A 62 -6.87 -1.95 -13.61
C ASN A 62 -6.73 -2.03 -12.09
N LEU A 63 -6.99 -0.90 -11.42
CA LEU A 63 -6.88 -0.78 -9.98
C LEU A 63 -7.99 0.09 -9.39
N LYS A 64 -8.26 -0.07 -8.10
CA LYS A 64 -9.00 0.92 -7.30
C LYS A 64 -7.99 1.68 -6.44
N SER A 65 -8.27 2.95 -6.18
CA SER A 65 -7.43 3.78 -5.31
C SER A 65 -8.27 4.64 -4.38
N TRP A 66 -7.89 4.69 -3.11
CA TRP A 66 -8.44 5.60 -2.12
C TRP A 66 -7.31 6.47 -1.59
N LYS A 67 -7.38 7.77 -1.89
CA LYS A 67 -6.33 8.69 -1.47
C LYS A 67 -6.25 8.79 0.04
N ASP A 68 -7.38 8.82 0.73
CA ASP A 68 -7.47 9.01 2.19
C ASP A 68 -8.28 7.86 2.78
N PHE A 69 -7.57 6.80 3.16
CA PHE A 69 -8.15 5.59 3.77
C PHE A 69 -7.57 5.40 5.18
N TYR A 70 -8.38 4.90 6.11
CA TYR A 70 -7.97 4.70 7.50
C TYR A 70 -7.70 3.23 7.79
N VAL A 71 -6.54 2.94 8.38
CA VAL A 71 -6.12 1.58 8.78
C VAL A 71 -5.43 1.60 10.13
N GLN A 72 -5.23 0.42 10.72
CA GLN A 72 -4.39 0.26 11.91
C GLN A 72 -2.99 0.81 11.60
N ASN A 73 -2.43 1.64 12.49
CA ASN A 73 -1.12 2.23 12.28
C ASN A 73 0.00 1.21 12.57
N TRP A 74 0.49 0.51 11.54
CA TRP A 74 1.61 -0.44 11.66
C TRP A 74 2.95 0.23 11.99
N ARG A 75 3.04 1.56 11.87
CA ARG A 75 4.22 2.33 12.26
C ARG A 75 4.16 2.81 13.72
N ASP A 76 3.04 2.61 14.42
CA ASP A 76 2.94 2.86 15.85
C ASP A 76 3.66 1.75 16.62
N LYS A 77 4.98 1.92 16.78
CA LYS A 77 5.80 1.02 17.60
C LYS A 77 5.67 1.46 19.05
N ASN A 78 4.73 0.85 19.77
CA ASN A 78 4.85 0.76 21.23
C ASN A 78 6.10 -0.03 21.61
#